data_AF-A0A8J4U6L8-F1
#
_entry.id   AF-A0A8J4U6L8-F1
#
_cell.length_a   1.000
_cell.length_b   1.000
_cell.length_c   1.000
_cell.angle_alpha   90.00
_cell.angle_beta   90.00
_cell.angle_gamma   90.00
#
_symmetry.space_group_name_H-M   'P 1'
#
loop_
_entity.id
_entity.type
_entity.pdbx_description
1 polymer ?
#
loop_
_entity_poly.entity_id
_entity_poly.type
_entity_poly.pdbx_seq_one_letter_code
_entity_poly.pdbx_strand_id
1 'polypeptide(L)' 'MHDAEQNSETSKTMWLNKVKANLQNKEYTTVREFANDINLIFSKWEALNSDNEFGIMGAKLKEMFEREFQTIFKIK' A
#
# COMPACT_ATOMS: atom_id res chain seq x y z
N MET A 1 -15.33 -7.94 27.43
CA MET A 1 -15.08 -6.64 28.06
C MET A 1 -13.77 -6.74 28.83
N HIS A 2 -12.70 -6.28 28.19
CA HIS A 2 -11.46 -5.73 28.77
C HIS A 2 -10.54 -5.38 27.58
N ASP A 3 -10.86 -4.20 27.04
CA ASP A 3 -10.02 -3.14 26.47
C ASP A 3 -8.49 -3.40 26.48
N ALA A 4 -7.86 -3.40 25.32
CA ALA A 4 -7.30 -2.21 24.63
C ALA A 4 -5.86 -1.91 25.08
N GLU A 5 -4.88 -2.51 24.41
CA GLU A 5 -3.55 -1.93 24.23
C GLU A 5 -2.74 -2.69 23.16
N GLN A 6 -3.09 -2.44 21.89
CA GLN A 6 -2.13 -2.54 20.76
C GLN A 6 -2.29 -1.30 19.89
N ASN A 7 -2.09 -0.13 20.50
CA ASN A 7 -2.13 1.16 19.84
C ASN A 7 -0.83 1.92 20.12
N SER A 8 0.23 1.58 19.37
CA SER A 8 1.37 2.48 19.20
C SER A 8 2.13 2.31 17.87
N GLU A 9 1.96 1.18 17.14
CA GLU A 9 2.61 0.98 15.82
C GLU A 9 1.60 0.81 14.65
N THR A 10 0.31 0.66 14.96
CA THR A 10 -0.77 0.24 14.04
C THR A 10 -1.32 1.34 13.15
N SER A 11 -1.00 2.61 13.43
CA SER A 11 -1.58 3.76 12.73
C SER A 11 -1.10 3.93 11.27
N LYS A 12 0.02 3.32 10.88
CA LYS A 12 0.62 3.50 9.53
C LYS A 12 0.90 2.22 8.76
N THR A 13 0.50 1.05 9.23
CA THR A 13 0.77 -0.20 8.50
C THR A 13 -0.38 -0.51 7.57
N MET A 14 -0.13 -0.36 6.27
CA MET A 14 -1.00 -0.83 5.19
C MET A 14 -0.51 -2.16 4.65
N TRP A 15 -1.43 -2.98 4.16
CA TRP A 15 -1.16 -4.22 3.45
C TRP A 15 -2.26 -4.45 2.41
N LEU A 16 -1.99 -5.26 1.38
CA LEU A 16 -2.87 -5.39 0.21
C LEU A 16 -4.31 -5.83 0.58
N ASN A 17 -4.48 -6.75 1.55
CA ASN A 17 -5.82 -7.17 1.97
C ASN A 17 -6.61 -6.03 2.63
N LYS A 18 -5.95 -5.12 3.36
CA LYS A 18 -6.61 -3.94 3.93
C LYS A 18 -6.99 -2.95 2.86
N VAL A 19 -6.08 -2.66 1.91
CA VAL A 19 -6.41 -1.79 0.76
C VAL A 19 -7.57 -2.34 -0.06
N LYS A 20 -7.61 -3.67 -0.28
CA LYS A 20 -8.74 -4.34 -0.93
C LYS A 20 -10.04 -4.14 -0.14
N ALA A 21 -10.02 -4.34 1.17
CA ALA A 21 -11.20 -4.16 2.02
C ALA A 21 -11.69 -2.70 1.98
N ASN A 22 -10.79 -1.73 2.14
CA ASN A 22 -11.10 -0.30 2.08
C ASN A 22 -11.72 0.07 0.71
N LEU A 23 -11.17 -0.48 -0.39
CA LEU A 23 -11.71 -0.26 -1.73
C LEU A 23 -13.11 -0.85 -1.90
N GLN A 24 -13.34 -2.08 -1.41
CA GLN A 24 -14.66 -2.74 -1.47
C GLN A 24 -15.71 -2.05 -0.60
N ASN A 25 -15.29 -1.52 0.55
CA ASN A 25 -16.13 -0.78 1.48
C ASN A 25 -16.37 0.69 1.04
N LYS A 26 -15.78 1.12 -0.08
CA LYS A 26 -15.85 2.51 -0.58
C LYS A 26 -15.31 3.53 0.42
N GLU A 27 -14.26 3.16 1.17
CA GLU A 27 -13.61 4.03 2.15
C GLU A 27 -12.68 5.07 1.50
N TYR A 28 -12.31 4.86 0.23
CA TYR A 28 -11.59 5.84 -0.57
C TYR A 28 -12.58 6.78 -1.27
N THR A 29 -12.50 8.07 -0.93
CA THR A 29 -13.27 9.13 -1.59
C THR A 29 -12.58 9.57 -2.88
N THR A 30 -11.26 9.45 -2.94
CA THR A 30 -10.48 9.80 -4.13
C THR A 30 -9.52 8.68 -4.55
N VAL A 31 -9.22 8.62 -5.85
CA VAL A 31 -8.18 7.72 -6.39
C VAL A 31 -6.81 8.00 -5.75
N ARG A 32 -6.56 9.25 -5.34
CA ARG A 32 -5.31 9.65 -4.68
C ARG A 32 -5.14 8.97 -3.32
N GLU A 33 -6.21 8.84 -2.54
CA GLU A 33 -6.15 8.16 -1.24
C GLU A 33 -5.80 6.68 -1.39
N PHE A 34 -6.43 5.99 -2.35
CA PHE A 34 -6.07 4.62 -2.71
C PHE A 34 -4.60 4.49 -3.13
N ALA A 35 -4.13 5.37 -4.01
CA ALA A 35 -2.75 5.34 -4.49
C ALA A 35 -1.73 5.60 -3.36
N ASN A 36 -2.05 6.50 -2.43
CA ASN A 36 -1.20 6.78 -1.27
C ASN A 36 -1.03 5.56 -0.36
N ASP A 37 -2.09 4.81 -0.11
CA ASP A 37 -2.01 3.60 0.72
C ASP A 37 -1.20 2.48 0.05
N ILE A 38 -1.30 2.33 -1.28
CA ILE A 38 -0.43 1.40 -2.03
C ILE A 38 1.04 1.86 -1.95
N ASN A 39 1.31 3.16 -2.14
CA ASN A 39 2.67 3.71 -2.04
C ASN A 39 3.27 3.54 -0.64
N LEU A 40 2.44 3.59 0.41
CA LEU A 40 2.86 3.35 1.78
C LEU A 40 3.31 1.91 2.01
N ILE A 41 2.67 0.92 1.36
CA ILE A 41 3.10 -0.48 1.39
C ILE A 41 4.51 -0.62 0.80
N PHE A 42 4.72 -0.07 -0.40
CA PHE A 42 6.01 -0.18 -1.08
C PHE A 42 7.12 0.57 -0.35
N SER A 43 6.85 1.76 0.18
CA SER A 43 7.84 2.54 0.94
C SER A 43 8.34 1.79 2.17
N LYS A 44 7.45 1.08 2.87
CA LYS A 44 7.83 0.24 4.01
C LYS A 44 8.61 -1.00 3.58
N TRP A 45 8.20 -1.64 2.49
CA TRP A 45 8.90 -2.83 1.98
C TRP A 45 10.33 -2.47 1.57
N GLU A 46 10.50 -1.40 0.79
CA GLU A 46 11.78 -0.90 0.31
C GLU A 46 12.73 -0.58 1.47
N ALA A 47 12.24 0.08 2.53
CA ALA A 47 13.01 0.38 3.73
C ALA A 47 13.47 -0.86 4.52
N LEU A 48 12.72 -1.96 4.46
CA LEU A 48 13.01 -3.18 5.22
C LEU A 48 13.87 -4.20 4.46
N ASN A 49 13.92 -4.11 3.12
CA ASN A 49 14.42 -5.19 2.27
C ASN A 49 15.34 -4.70 1.14
N SER A 50 15.95 -3.52 1.26
CA SER A 50 16.72 -2.88 0.19
C SER A 50 17.78 -3.79 -0.45
N ASP A 51 18.36 -4.73 0.30
CA ASP A 51 19.52 -5.53 -0.13
C ASP A 51 19.23 -7.05 -0.24
N ASN A 52 17.97 -7.46 -0.35
CA ASN A 52 17.61 -8.88 -0.48
C ASN A 52 16.64 -9.16 -1.65
N GLU A 53 16.40 -10.44 -1.93
CA GLU A 53 15.50 -10.89 -3.02
C GLU A 53 14.07 -10.35 -2.87
N PHE A 54 13.61 -10.12 -1.65
CA PHE A 54 12.30 -9.53 -1.38
C PHE A 54 12.25 -8.06 -1.79
N GLY A 55 13.35 -7.30 -1.65
CA GLY A 55 13.45 -5.94 -2.17
C GLY A 55 13.30 -5.88 -3.69
N ILE A 56 14.00 -6.78 -4.39
CA ILE A 56 13.90 -6.91 -5.86
C ILE A 56 12.46 -7.26 -6.28
N MET A 57 11.81 -8.19 -5.56
CA MET A 57 10.42 -8.56 -5.84
C MET A 57 9.45 -7.41 -5.57
N GLY A 58 9.64 -6.68 -4.46
CA GLY A 58 8.84 -5.49 -4.12
C GLY A 58 8.96 -4.39 -5.18
N ALA A 59 10.16 -4.13 -5.67
CA ALA A 59 10.41 -3.14 -6.72
C ALA A 59 9.69 -3.51 -8.04
N LYS A 60 9.76 -4.78 -8.46
CA LYS A 60 9.04 -5.26 -9.66
C LYS A 60 7.52 -5.11 -9.53
N LEU A 61 6.98 -5.39 -8.34
CA LEU A 61 5.54 -5.25 -8.09
C LEU A 61 5.11 -3.77 -8.09
N LYS A 62 5.94 -2.87 -7.55
CA LYS A 62 5.72 -1.41 -7.61
C LYS A 62 5.70 -0.91 -9.06
N GLU A 63 6.69 -1.31 -9.87
CA GLU A 63 6.75 -0.93 -11.28
C GLU A 63 5.52 -1.43 -12.06
N MET A 64 5.08 -2.66 -11.79
CA MET A 64 3.85 -3.20 -12.38
C MET A 64 2.64 -2.36 -11.99
N PHE A 65 2.49 -2.01 -10.70
CA PHE A 65 1.40 -1.16 -10.24
C PHE A 65 1.42 0.21 -10.92
N GLU A 66 2.57 0.89 -10.97
CA GLU A 66 2.72 2.21 -11.58
C GLU A 66 2.36 2.18 -13.08
N ARG A 67 2.82 1.17 -13.81
CA ARG A 67 2.47 0.98 -15.23
C ARG A 67 0.98 0.79 -15.45
N GLU A 68 0.34 -0.10 -14.69
CA GLU A 68 -1.11 -0.36 -14.83
C GLU A 68 -1.91 0.88 -14.42
N PHE A 69 -1.51 1.55 -13.35
CA PHE A 69 -2.15 2.77 -12.86
C PHE A 69 -2.08 3.89 -13.91
N GLN A 70 -0.91 4.10 -14.52
CA GLN A 70 -0.74 5.06 -15.62
C GLN A 70 -1.60 4.69 -16.84
N THR A 71 -1.64 3.41 -17.20
CA THR A 71 -2.44 2.91 -18.34
C THR A 71 -3.94 3.14 -18.15
N ILE A 72 -4.45 2.89 -16.94
CA ILE A 72 -5.87 3.00 -16.61
C ILE A 72 -6.29 4.46 -16.47
N PHE A 73 -5.56 5.25 -15.67
CA PHE A 73 -5.95 6.62 -15.35
C PHE A 73 -5.45 7.66 -16.36
N LYS A 74 -4.52 7.29 -17.25
CA LYS A 74 -3.94 8.16 -18.30
C LYS A 74 -3.48 9.51 -17.75
N ILE A 75 -2.89 9.50 -16.56
CA ILE A 75 -2.39 10.72 -15.90
C ILE A 75 -1.15 11.18 -16.68
N LYS A 76 -1.19 12.40 -17.20
CA LYS A 76 -0.06 13.02 -17.90
C LYS A 76 0.87 13.74 -16.93
#